data_AF-A0A9X4ET48-F1
#
_entry.id   AF-A0A9X4ET48-F1
#
_cell.length_a   1.000
_cell.length_b   1.000
_cell.length_c   1.000
_cell.angle_alpha   90.00
_cell.angle_beta   90.00
_cell.angle_gamma   90.00
#
_symmetry.space_group_name_H-M   'P 1'
#
loop_
_entity.id
_entity.type
_entity.pdbx_description
1 polymer ?
#
loop_
_entity_poly.entity_id
_entity_poly.type
_entity_poly.pdbx_seq_one_letter_code
_entity_poly.pdbx_strand_id
1 'polypeptide(L)'
;MKKYKYYHQKIVHYGLTKFDINQEQFQVLTSLDDEELEHCLSFKRSKLRTMIRIMGTIVKYQESKKNITNTSWLTHRDALTQELSLLSDIFGLYDIDIPLDAEIDELGLGLLSVVNRRQAVLCSLRLKKCMPDIELKVKSPERLQFFVKHIISKNLHTLPT
;
A
#
# COMPACT_ATOMS: atom_id res chain seq x y z
N MET A 1 11.62 -9.73 25.26
CA MET A 1 11.77 -8.96 24.00
C MET A 1 10.39 -8.62 23.46
N LYS A 2 10.11 -7.37 23.07
CA LYS A 2 8.81 -7.00 22.47
C LYS A 2 8.59 -7.78 21.18
N LYS A 3 7.35 -8.22 20.91
CA LYS A 3 6.99 -9.14 19.81
C LYS A 3 7.44 -8.63 18.43
N TYR A 4 7.34 -7.33 18.18
CA TYR A 4 7.73 -6.72 16.92
C TYR A 4 9.26 -6.72 16.70
N LYS A 5 10.08 -6.58 17.76
CA LYS A 5 11.55 -6.68 17.67
C LYS A 5 12.00 -8.09 17.27
N TYR A 6 11.34 -9.12 17.79
CA TYR A 6 11.56 -10.50 17.36
C TYR A 6 11.27 -10.69 15.86
N TYR A 7 10.13 -10.19 15.39
CA TYR A 7 9.77 -10.28 13.98
C TYR A 7 10.72 -9.49 13.09
N HIS A 8 11.18 -8.33 13.53
CA HIS A 8 12.18 -7.54 12.82
C HIS A 8 13.47 -8.32 12.62
N GLN A 9 14.04 -8.86 13.70
CA GLN A 9 15.25 -9.69 13.61
C GLN A 9 15.05 -10.89 12.68
N LYS A 10 13.88 -11.53 12.71
CA LYS A 10 13.55 -12.65 11.81
C LYS A 10 13.45 -12.18 10.35
N ILE A 11 12.83 -11.04 10.09
CA ILE A 11 12.70 -10.46 8.74
C ILE A 11 14.06 -10.00 8.21
N VAL A 12 14.89 -9.39 9.04
CA VAL A 12 16.26 -9.01 8.67
C VAL A 12 17.05 -10.28 8.39
N HIS A 13 17.11 -11.25 9.30
CA HIS A 13 17.88 -12.47 9.09
C HIS A 13 17.41 -13.27 7.87
N TYR A 14 16.10 -13.48 7.71
CA TYR A 14 15.55 -14.18 6.56
C TYR A 14 15.67 -13.35 5.27
N GLY A 15 15.45 -12.04 5.33
CA GLY A 15 15.47 -11.16 4.17
C GLY A 15 16.87 -10.96 3.62
N LEU A 16 17.87 -10.82 4.48
CA LEU A 16 19.29 -10.73 4.08
C LEU A 16 19.84 -12.05 3.53
N THR A 17 19.21 -13.20 3.81
CA THR A 17 19.73 -14.52 3.41
C THR A 17 18.93 -15.21 2.31
N LYS A 18 17.67 -14.82 2.09
CA LYS A 18 16.73 -15.53 1.20
C LYS A 18 16.03 -14.64 0.16
N PHE A 19 16.13 -13.32 0.25
CA PHE A 19 15.55 -12.41 -0.73
C PHE A 19 16.64 -11.65 -1.47
N ASP A 20 16.43 -11.44 -2.77
CA ASP A 20 17.16 -10.45 -3.54
C ASP A 20 16.64 -9.07 -3.15
N ILE A 21 17.19 -8.54 -2.05
CA ILE A 21 16.89 -7.19 -1.58
C ILE A 21 17.74 -6.17 -2.31
N ASN A 22 17.11 -5.10 -2.78
CA ASN A 22 17.84 -3.97 -3.34
C ASN A 22 18.38 -3.04 -2.24
N GLN A 23 19.18 -2.05 -2.63
CA GLN A 23 19.83 -1.12 -1.70
C GLN A 23 18.82 -0.35 -0.83
N GLU A 24 17.72 0.11 -1.43
CA GLU A 24 16.67 0.85 -0.71
C GLU A 24 15.98 -0.04 0.34
N GLN A 25 15.62 -1.27 -0.03
CA GLN A 25 15.02 -2.26 0.86
C GLN A 25 15.94 -2.58 2.04
N PHE A 26 17.24 -2.76 1.78
CA PHE A 26 18.23 -2.97 2.83
C PHE A 26 18.28 -1.78 3.80
N GLN A 27 18.44 -0.57 3.27
CA GLN A 27 18.53 0.65 4.09
C GLN A 27 17.29 0.85 4.95
N VAL A 28 16.09 0.68 4.38
CA VAL A 28 14.84 0.80 5.13
C VAL A 28 14.79 -0.25 6.23
N LEU A 29 15.08 -1.52 5.94
CA LEU A 29 15.04 -2.60 6.94
C LEU A 29 16.00 -2.37 8.12
N THR A 30 17.18 -1.81 7.89
CA THR A 30 18.21 -1.64 8.93
C THR A 30 18.10 -0.31 9.70
N SER A 31 17.26 0.62 9.25
CA SER A 31 17.14 1.96 9.83
C SER A 31 15.77 2.24 10.46
N LEU A 32 14.98 1.20 10.73
CA LEU A 32 13.65 1.37 11.35
C LEU A 32 13.77 1.76 12.82
N ASP A 33 13.01 2.77 13.23
CA ASP A 33 12.82 3.09 14.64
C ASP A 33 11.76 2.16 15.30
N ASP A 34 11.65 2.24 16.62
CA ASP A 34 10.74 1.39 17.39
C ASP A 34 9.25 1.63 17.06
N GLU A 35 8.87 2.84 16.64
CA GLU A 35 7.50 3.19 16.27
C GLU A 35 7.14 2.64 14.88
N GLU A 36 8.03 2.81 13.90
CA GLU A 36 7.92 2.24 12.56
C GLU A 36 7.83 0.71 12.62
N LEU A 37 8.64 0.08 13.49
CA LEU A 37 8.61 -1.34 13.73
C LEU A 37 7.27 -1.80 14.31
N GLU A 38 6.79 -1.14 15.35
CA GLU A 38 5.53 -1.48 15.99
C GLU A 38 4.36 -1.30 15.02
N HIS A 39 4.32 -0.19 14.29
CA HIS A 39 3.27 0.09 13.32
C HIS A 39 3.29 -0.92 12.18
N CYS A 40 4.43 -1.13 11.51
CA CYS A 40 4.47 -1.95 10.30
C CYS A 40 4.45 -3.46 10.57
N LEU A 41 5.00 -3.92 11.70
CA LEU A 41 5.13 -5.35 12.00
C LEU A 41 3.99 -5.90 12.88
N SER A 42 3.18 -5.05 13.50
CA SER A 42 2.00 -5.49 14.26
C SER A 42 0.88 -6.04 13.35
N PHE A 43 0.80 -5.60 12.10
CA PHE A 43 -0.21 -6.08 11.16
C PHE A 43 0.00 -7.56 10.77
N LYS A 44 -1.08 -8.35 10.78
CA LYS A 44 -1.10 -9.66 10.11
C LYS A 44 -0.88 -9.48 8.61
N ARG A 45 -0.12 -10.39 7.98
CA ARG A 45 0.18 -10.35 6.53
C ARG A 45 -1.10 -10.32 5.67
N SER A 46 -2.16 -11.00 6.10
CA SER A 46 -3.46 -10.99 5.42
C SER A 46 -4.10 -9.60 5.41
N LYS A 47 -4.16 -8.92 6.57
CA LYS A 47 -4.66 -7.54 6.67
C LYS A 47 -3.86 -6.57 5.82
N LEU A 48 -2.54 -6.71 5.86
CA LEU A 48 -1.65 -5.90 5.02
C LEU A 48 -1.96 -6.08 3.53
N ARG A 49 -2.12 -7.33 3.09
CA ARG A 49 -2.50 -7.62 1.69
C ARG A 49 -3.84 -7.00 1.33
N THR A 50 -4.85 -7.10 2.20
CA THR A 50 -6.16 -6.50 1.96
C THR A 50 -6.05 -4.98 1.80
N MET A 51 -5.31 -4.31 2.68
CA MET A 51 -5.08 -2.86 2.60
C MET A 51 -4.43 -2.45 1.28
N ILE A 52 -3.33 -3.11 0.91
CA ILE A 52 -2.62 -2.85 -0.34
C ILE A 52 -3.51 -3.11 -1.55
N ARG A 53 -4.32 -4.18 -1.55
CA ARG A 53 -5.28 -4.45 -2.62
C ARG A 53 -6.35 -3.38 -2.75
N ILE A 54 -6.90 -2.90 -1.63
CA ILE A 54 -7.87 -1.79 -1.65
C ILE A 54 -7.24 -0.57 -2.32
N MET A 55 -6.01 -0.22 -1.93
CA MET A 55 -5.27 0.90 -2.54
C MET A 55 -5.05 0.70 -4.04
N GLY A 56 -4.67 -0.51 -4.48
CA GLY A 56 -4.48 -0.82 -5.90
C GLY A 56 -5.78 -0.79 -6.71
N THR A 57 -6.88 -1.30 -6.14
CA THR A 57 -8.21 -1.23 -6.78
C THR A 57 -8.66 0.22 -6.95
N ILE A 58 -8.33 1.10 -6.01
CA ILE A 58 -8.62 2.55 -6.14
C ILE A 58 -7.87 3.18 -7.29
N VAL A 59 -6.60 2.80 -7.48
CA VAL A 59 -5.83 3.27 -8.62
C VAL A 59 -6.50 2.86 -9.94
N LYS A 60 -6.89 1.58 -10.09
CA LYS A 60 -7.64 1.12 -11.27
C LYS A 60 -9.03 1.78 -11.40
N TYR A 61 -9.73 2.02 -10.29
CA TYR A 61 -11.02 2.71 -10.26
C TYR A 61 -10.91 4.13 -10.82
N GLN A 62 -9.95 4.91 -10.35
CA GLN A 62 -9.79 6.28 -10.82
C GLN A 62 -9.25 6.33 -12.26
N GLU A 63 -8.36 5.41 -12.62
CA GLU A 63 -7.87 5.32 -13.99
C GLU A 63 -8.99 5.02 -14.99
N SER A 64 -9.81 4.00 -14.69
CA SER A 64 -10.94 3.63 -15.55
C SER A 64 -11.99 4.72 -15.69
N LYS A 65 -12.15 5.62 -14.70
CA LYS A 65 -13.06 6.77 -14.77
C LYS A 65 -12.63 7.87 -15.73
N LYS A 66 -11.35 7.93 -16.12
CA LYS A 66 -10.85 8.96 -17.04
C LYS A 66 -11.43 8.78 -18.45
N ASN A 67 -11.67 7.53 -18.84
CA ASN A 67 -12.27 7.21 -20.12
C ASN A 67 -13.79 7.05 -19.99
N ILE A 68 -14.55 7.99 -20.56
CA ILE A 68 -16.02 8.01 -20.53
C ILE A 68 -16.66 6.73 -21.10
N THR A 69 -16.01 6.05 -22.06
CA THR A 69 -16.53 4.83 -22.66
C THR A 69 -16.17 3.57 -21.87
N ASN A 70 -15.22 3.68 -20.93
CA ASN A 70 -14.80 2.56 -20.12
C ASN A 70 -15.77 2.37 -18.95
N THR A 71 -16.52 1.27 -18.93
CA THR A 71 -17.46 0.95 -17.85
C THR A 71 -16.84 0.12 -16.72
N SER A 72 -15.57 -0.28 -16.83
CA SER A 72 -14.89 -1.10 -15.81
C SER A 72 -14.76 -0.41 -14.46
N TRP A 73 -14.88 0.92 -14.40
CA TRP A 73 -14.93 1.64 -13.12
C TRP A 73 -16.11 1.20 -12.25
N LEU A 74 -17.22 0.74 -12.84
CA LEU A 74 -18.35 0.21 -12.08
C LEU A 74 -17.95 -1.07 -11.34
N THR A 75 -17.22 -1.98 -12.00
CA THR A 75 -16.70 -3.20 -11.39
C THR A 75 -15.73 -2.88 -10.25
N HIS A 76 -14.84 -1.91 -10.44
CA HIS A 76 -13.94 -1.48 -9.37
C HIS A 76 -14.68 -0.78 -8.23
N ARG A 77 -15.71 0.01 -8.54
CA ARG A 77 -16.58 0.64 -7.54
C ARG A 77 -17.32 -0.39 -6.71
N ASP A 78 -17.81 -1.48 -7.30
CA ASP A 78 -18.54 -2.53 -6.59
C ASP A 78 -17.60 -3.39 -5.72
N ALA A 79 -16.35 -3.55 -6.15
CA ALA A 79 -15.30 -4.16 -5.33
C ALA A 79 -14.84 -3.24 -4.17
N LEU A 80 -14.99 -1.93 -4.35
CA LEU A 80 -14.84 -0.94 -3.29
C LEU A 80 -16.18 -0.76 -2.56
N THR A 81 -16.17 -0.19 -1.36
CA THR A 81 -17.43 0.33 -0.81
C THR A 81 -17.72 1.69 -1.44
N GLN A 82 -18.98 2.13 -1.41
CA GLN A 82 -19.35 3.48 -1.85
C GLN A 82 -18.52 4.55 -1.12
N GLU A 83 -18.32 4.37 0.19
CA GLU A 83 -17.51 5.26 1.02
C GLU A 83 -16.06 5.37 0.52
N LEU A 84 -15.41 4.23 0.24
CA LEU A 84 -14.02 4.23 -0.25
C LEU A 84 -13.90 4.86 -1.63
N SER A 85 -14.89 4.63 -2.50
CA SER A 85 -14.94 5.22 -3.83
C SER A 85 -15.00 6.75 -3.74
N LEU A 86 -15.94 7.27 -2.94
CA LEU A 86 -16.11 8.72 -2.71
C LEU A 86 -14.88 9.37 -2.09
N LEU A 87 -14.31 8.74 -1.06
CA LEU A 87 -13.09 9.24 -0.44
C LEU A 87 -11.91 9.26 -1.42
N SER A 88 -11.86 8.30 -2.34
CA SER A 88 -10.80 8.27 -3.32
C SER A 88 -10.91 9.40 -4.34
N ASP A 89 -12.12 9.71 -4.81
CA ASP A 89 -12.39 10.80 -5.74
C ASP A 89 -11.95 12.16 -5.18
N ILE A 90 -11.96 12.31 -3.86
CA ILE A 90 -11.58 13.53 -3.15
C ILE A 90 -10.08 13.84 -3.28
N PHE A 91 -9.20 12.83 -3.25
CA PHE A 91 -7.76 13.06 -3.40
C PHE A 91 -7.32 13.14 -4.88
N GLY A 92 -7.96 12.37 -5.75
CA GLY A 92 -7.78 12.35 -7.21
C GLY A 92 -6.37 12.00 -7.71
N LEU A 93 -6.24 11.05 -8.63
CA LEU A 93 -4.99 10.79 -9.35
C LEU A 93 -4.80 11.78 -10.51
N TYR A 94 -3.56 12.14 -10.80
CA TYR A 94 -3.20 12.79 -12.06
C TYR A 94 -3.24 11.81 -13.22
N ASP A 95 -3.17 12.32 -14.45
CA ASP A 95 -2.99 11.51 -15.65
C ASP A 95 -1.57 10.93 -15.68
N ILE A 96 -1.51 9.61 -15.59
CA ILE A 96 -0.28 8.82 -15.52
C ILE A 96 -0.54 7.57 -16.32
N ASP A 97 0.38 7.24 -17.21
CA ASP A 97 0.33 6.00 -17.96
C ASP A 97 0.65 4.84 -17.01
N ILE A 98 -0.40 4.22 -16.49
CA ILE A 98 -0.26 3.00 -15.71
C ILE A 98 -0.02 1.84 -16.69
N PRO A 99 1.08 1.08 -16.54
CA PRO A 99 1.33 -0.10 -17.35
C PRO A 99 0.13 -1.05 -17.31
N LEU A 100 -0.26 -1.56 -18.47
CA LEU A 100 -1.41 -2.46 -18.63
C LEU A 100 -1.28 -3.71 -17.76
N ASP A 101 -0.05 -4.19 -17.60
CA ASP A 101 0.34 -5.39 -16.85
C ASP A 101 0.62 -5.15 -15.37
N ALA A 102 0.56 -3.90 -14.88
CA ALA A 102 0.81 -3.59 -13.47
C ALA A 102 -0.17 -4.33 -12.56
N GLU A 103 0.37 -5.11 -11.62
CA GLU A 103 -0.44 -5.88 -10.68
C GLU A 103 -1.13 -4.96 -9.66
N ILE A 104 -2.32 -5.36 -9.19
CA ILE A 104 -3.07 -4.60 -8.17
C ILE A 104 -2.22 -4.36 -6.92
N ASP A 105 -1.46 -5.36 -6.47
CA ASP A 105 -0.63 -5.22 -5.27
C ASP A 105 0.48 -4.17 -5.49
N GLU A 106 1.05 -4.08 -6.69
CA GLU A 106 2.07 -3.09 -7.04
C GLU A 106 1.49 -1.69 -7.10
N LEU A 107 0.32 -1.50 -7.73
CA LEU A 107 -0.37 -0.22 -7.74
C LEU A 107 -0.72 0.28 -6.34
N GLY A 108 -1.10 -0.64 -5.45
CA GLY A 108 -1.37 -0.32 -4.05
C GLY A 108 -0.12 0.13 -3.29
N LEU A 109 1.02 -0.53 -3.53
CA LEU A 109 2.31 -0.12 -2.99
C LEU A 109 2.75 1.23 -3.55
N GLY A 110 2.50 1.48 -4.84
CA GLY A 110 2.72 2.77 -5.48
C GLY A 110 1.92 3.87 -4.80
N LEU A 111 0.62 3.66 -4.56
CA LEU A 111 -0.22 4.67 -3.92
C LEU A 111 0.23 4.96 -2.48
N LEU A 112 0.61 3.93 -1.72
CA LEU A 112 1.16 4.09 -0.38
C LEU A 112 2.48 4.87 -0.39
N SER A 113 3.32 4.66 -1.41
CA SER A 113 4.63 5.32 -1.49
C SER A 113 4.55 6.83 -1.65
N VAL A 114 3.45 7.36 -2.21
CA VAL A 114 3.20 8.80 -2.30
C VAL A 114 3.10 9.45 -0.92
N VAL A 115 2.57 8.72 0.08
CA VAL A 115 2.46 9.22 1.47
C VAL A 115 3.66 8.81 2.30
N ASN A 116 4.10 7.56 2.18
CA ASN A 116 5.20 7.01 2.96
C ASN A 116 5.92 5.91 2.18
N ARG A 117 6.97 6.30 1.45
CA ARG A 117 7.84 5.39 0.69
C ARG A 117 8.42 4.27 1.55
N ARG A 118 8.91 4.60 2.75
CA ARG A 118 9.52 3.63 3.68
C ARG A 118 8.52 2.55 4.08
N GLN A 119 7.29 2.95 4.42
CA GLN A 119 6.21 2.01 4.74
C GLN A 119 5.86 1.12 3.55
N ALA A 120 5.79 1.67 2.33
CA ALA A 120 5.56 0.89 1.12
C ALA A 120 6.66 -0.17 0.89
N VAL A 121 7.93 0.19 1.06
CA VAL A 121 9.08 -0.74 0.97
C VAL A 121 8.92 -1.91 1.97
N LEU A 122 8.58 -1.60 3.23
CA LEU A 122 8.35 -2.65 4.23
C LEU A 122 7.18 -3.55 3.85
N CYS A 123 6.10 -2.97 3.32
CA CYS A 123 4.95 -3.73 2.90
C CYS A 123 5.29 -4.67 1.73
N SER A 124 6.07 -4.19 0.75
CA SER A 124 6.49 -4.97 -0.40
C SER A 124 7.32 -6.19 0.03
N LEU A 125 8.27 -5.99 0.94
CA LEU A 125 9.09 -7.06 1.53
C LEU A 125 8.24 -8.10 2.26
N ARG A 126 7.32 -7.66 3.11
CA ARG A 126 6.42 -8.57 3.85
C ARG A 126 5.46 -9.32 2.94
N LEU A 127 5.03 -8.69 1.84
CA LEU A 127 4.14 -9.30 0.87
C LEU A 127 4.87 -10.17 -0.16
N LYS A 128 6.20 -10.05 -0.28
CA LYS A 128 7.04 -10.61 -1.35
C LYS A 128 6.59 -10.09 -2.72
N LYS A 129 6.46 -8.77 -2.82
CA LYS A 129 6.07 -8.06 -4.05
C LYS A 129 7.14 -7.05 -4.42
N CYS A 130 7.26 -6.79 -5.71
CA CYS A 130 8.13 -5.74 -6.22
C CYS A 130 7.55 -4.38 -5.83
N MET A 131 8.44 -3.41 -5.60
CA MET A 131 8.00 -2.03 -5.63
C MET A 131 7.80 -1.65 -7.09
N PRO A 132 6.67 -1.00 -7.45
CA PRO A 132 6.53 -0.47 -8.79
C PRO A 132 7.59 0.60 -9.06
N ASP A 133 8.12 0.62 -10.27
CA ASP A 133 8.94 1.74 -10.79
C ASP A 133 8.08 2.94 -11.24
N ILE A 134 6.76 2.86 -11.02
CA ILE A 134 5.78 3.88 -11.40
C ILE A 134 5.66 4.90 -10.26
N GLU A 135 5.90 6.16 -10.56
CA GLU A 135 5.66 7.26 -9.64
C GLU A 135 4.21 7.76 -9.79
N LEU A 136 3.33 7.33 -8.88
CA LEU A 136 1.98 7.86 -8.83
C LEU A 136 1.98 9.30 -8.31
N LYS A 137 1.20 10.16 -8.96
CA LYS A 137 1.00 11.56 -8.63
C LYS A 137 -0.46 11.79 -8.27
N VAL A 138 -0.68 12.55 -7.20
CA VAL A 138 -1.99 12.77 -6.60
C VAL A 138 -2.28 14.26 -6.50
N LYS A 139 -3.52 14.67 -6.84
CA LYS A 139 -3.96 16.07 -6.88
C LYS A 139 -4.00 16.72 -5.50
N SER A 140 -4.33 15.96 -4.45
CA SER A 140 -4.22 16.40 -3.07
C SER A 140 -3.56 15.35 -2.16
N PRO A 141 -2.25 15.53 -1.88
CA PRO A 141 -1.50 14.64 -0.98
C PRO A 141 -2.05 14.59 0.45
N GLU A 142 -2.59 15.70 0.97
CA GLU A 142 -3.12 15.77 2.34
C GLU A 142 -4.37 14.90 2.50
N ARG A 143 -5.25 14.93 1.48
CA ARG A 143 -6.45 14.08 1.42
C ARG A 143 -6.08 12.62 1.26
N LEU A 144 -5.03 12.31 0.50
CA LEU A 144 -4.48 10.97 0.42
C LEU A 144 -3.93 10.50 1.78
N GLN A 145 -3.22 11.37 2.51
CA GLN A 145 -2.70 11.03 3.84
C GLN A 145 -3.86 10.72 4.81
N PHE A 146 -4.92 11.51 4.80
CA PHE A 146 -6.15 11.22 5.56
C PHE A 146 -6.74 9.87 5.15
N PHE A 147 -6.84 9.62 3.85
CA PHE A 147 -7.37 8.38 3.31
C PHE A 147 -6.58 7.14 3.75
N VAL A 148 -5.25 7.19 3.66
CA VAL A 148 -4.35 6.12 4.10
C VAL A 148 -4.53 5.86 5.59
N LYS A 149 -4.58 6.91 6.42
CA LYS A 149 -4.87 6.77 7.86
C LYS A 149 -6.23 6.12 8.12
N HIS A 150 -7.25 6.47 7.35
CA HIS A 150 -8.60 5.89 7.45
C HIS A 150 -8.65 4.41 7.10
N ILE A 151 -7.98 3.98 6.02
CA ILE A 151 -7.89 2.55 5.70
C ILE A 151 -7.12 1.82 6.80
N ILE A 152 -5.99 2.38 7.26
CA ILE A 152 -5.16 1.76 8.30
C ILE A 152 -5.96 1.59 9.60
N SER A 153 -6.69 2.61 10.05
CA SER A 153 -7.48 2.57 11.28
C SER A 153 -8.64 1.55 11.19
N LYS A 154 -9.40 1.54 10.10
CA LYS A 154 -10.47 0.55 9.90
C LYS A 154 -9.94 -0.90 9.89
N ASN A 155 -8.74 -1.11 9.36
CA ASN A 155 -8.12 -2.44 9.36
C ASN A 155 -7.42 -2.79 10.68
N LEU A 156 -7.11 -1.80 11.54
CA LEU A 156 -6.65 -2.02 12.92
C LEU A 156 -7.79 -2.54 13.81
N HIS A 157 -8.97 -1.91 13.76
CA HIS A 157 -10.08 -2.19 14.68
C HIS A 157 -10.89 -3.46 14.41
N THR A 158 -10.60 -4.20 13.34
CA THR A 158 -11.12 -5.56 13.13
C THR A 158 -10.32 -6.60 13.91
N LEU A 159 -10.24 -6.46 15.23
CA LEU A 159 -9.86 -7.56 16.11
C LEU A 159 -11.17 -8.17 16.62
N PRO A 160 -11.47 -9.46 16.35
CA PRO A 160 -12.47 -10.12 17.17
C PRO A 160 -11.88 -10.18 18.58
N THR A 161 -12.57 -9.55 19.53
CA THR A 161 -12.52 -9.93 20.94
C THR A 161 -12.88 -11.40 21.08
#